data_AF-A0A8D8H7V1-F1
#
_entry.id   AF-A0A8D8H7V1-F1
#
_cell.length_a   1.000
_cell.length_b   1.000
_cell.length_c   1.000
_cell.angle_alpha   90.00
_cell.angle_beta   90.00
_cell.angle_gamma   90.00
#
_symmetry.space_group_name_H-M   'P 1'
#
loop_
_entity.id
_entity.type
_entity.pdbx_description
1 polymer ?
#
loop_
_entity_poly.entity_id
_entity_poly.type
_entity_poly.pdbx_seq_one_letter_code
_entity_poly.pdbx_strand_id
1 'polypeptide(L)'
;MTSLFARVFRQAAVTFEQKNAERLLTNLQSLRALMEQLTLADLNLDPAVVTPETFEPATKAPCTFIDIYDSDAFTMSVFVLRENYTMPLHDHPRMNGLLKVVAGSVRIQSFSEIDRREEQDADGTEQRHVLVNV
;
A
#
# COMPACT_ATOMS: atom_id res chain seq x y z
N MET A 1 19.34 -5.33 9.37
CA MET A 1 18.79 -4.53 8.25
C MET A 1 19.75 -4.57 7.08
N THR A 2 19.29 -4.94 5.88
CA THR A 2 20.13 -4.98 4.69
C THR A 2 20.49 -3.58 4.21
N SER A 3 21.59 -3.46 3.44
CA SER A 3 21.99 -2.19 2.82
C SER A 3 20.88 -1.63 1.89
N LEU A 4 20.14 -2.51 1.21
CA LEU A 4 19.04 -2.12 0.33
C LEU A 4 17.86 -1.55 1.11
N PHE A 5 17.37 -2.23 2.15
CA PHE A 5 16.26 -1.73 2.96
C PHE A 5 16.57 -0.35 3.56
N ALA A 6 17.78 -0.17 4.08
CA ALA A 6 18.20 1.12 4.63
C ALA A 6 18.21 2.24 3.57
N ARG A 7 18.53 1.93 2.30
CA ARG A 7 18.45 2.88 1.18
C ARG A 7 17.00 3.19 0.82
N VAL A 8 16.12 2.18 0.76
CA VAL A 8 14.67 2.37 0.54
C VAL A 8 14.10 3.28 1.62
N PHE A 9 14.37 2.98 2.89
CA PHE A 9 13.89 3.77 4.01
C PHE A 9 14.33 5.24 3.93
N ARG A 10 15.63 5.48 3.71
CA ARG A 10 16.15 6.86 3.55
C ARG A 10 15.54 7.57 2.35
N GLN A 11 15.39 6.88 1.22
CA GLN A 11 14.77 7.48 0.04
C GLN A 11 13.29 7.78 0.28
N ALA A 12 12.55 6.93 0.99
CA ALA A 12 11.16 7.20 1.37
C ALA A 12 11.06 8.43 2.28
N ALA A 13 11.90 8.53 3.30
CA ALA A 13 11.97 9.72 4.15
C ALA A 13 12.21 11.00 3.34
N VAL A 14 13.14 10.98 2.38
CA VAL A 14 13.36 12.13 1.47
C VAL A 14 12.14 12.38 0.57
N THR A 15 11.50 11.32 0.07
CA THR A 15 10.41 11.41 -0.90
C THR A 15 9.17 12.09 -0.32
N PHE A 16 8.80 11.72 0.92
CA PHE A 16 7.55 12.14 1.53
C PHE A 16 7.68 13.31 2.51
N GLU A 17 8.90 13.79 2.76
CA GLU A 17 9.10 15.00 3.56
C GLU A 17 8.56 16.24 2.83
N GLN A 18 7.74 17.04 3.52
CA GLN A 18 7.00 18.16 2.93
C GLN A 18 7.90 19.17 2.18
N LYS A 19 9.12 19.40 2.68
CA LYS A 19 10.10 20.31 2.04
C LYS A 19 10.54 19.86 0.65
N ASN A 20 10.31 18.59 0.29
CA ASN A 20 10.65 18.00 -0.99
C ASN A 20 9.45 17.83 -1.94
N ALA A 21 8.28 18.42 -1.62
CA ALA A 21 7.05 18.26 -2.39
C ALA A 21 7.22 18.59 -3.89
N GLU A 22 7.99 19.62 -4.23
CA GLU A 22 8.27 19.99 -5.63
C GLU A 22 9.05 18.92 -6.41
N ARG A 23 9.75 18.02 -5.70
CA ARG A 23 10.55 16.93 -6.27
C ARG A 23 9.88 15.57 -6.12
N LEU A 24 8.62 15.53 -5.67
CA LEU A 24 7.91 14.30 -5.33
C LEU A 24 7.96 13.26 -6.46
N LEU A 25 7.65 13.66 -7.70
CA LEU A 25 7.64 12.72 -8.84
C LEU A 25 9.02 12.10 -9.12
N THR A 26 10.09 12.90 -9.13
CA THR A 26 11.46 12.41 -9.32
C THR A 26 11.92 11.52 -8.16
N ASN A 27 11.54 11.89 -6.94
CA ASN A 27 11.84 11.10 -5.75
C ASN A 27 11.08 9.76 -5.74
N LEU A 28 9.81 9.74 -6.16
CA LEU A 28 9.01 8.52 -6.33
C LEU A 28 9.62 7.58 -7.36
N GLN A 29 10.12 8.10 -8.48
CA GLN A 29 10.83 7.28 -9.48
C GLN A 29 12.09 6.63 -8.88
N SER A 30 12.84 7.40 -8.10
CA SER A 30 14.06 6.92 -7.43
C SER A 30 13.73 5.86 -6.36
N LEU A 31 12.67 6.09 -5.58
CA LEU A 31 12.16 5.14 -4.60
C LEU A 31 11.66 3.85 -5.26
N ARG A 32 10.91 3.96 -6.36
CA ARG A 32 10.41 2.82 -7.15
C ARG A 32 11.56 1.93 -7.61
N ALA A 33 12.63 2.51 -8.16
CA ALA A 33 13.80 1.75 -8.63
C ALA A 33 14.51 0.97 -7.51
N LEU A 34 14.51 1.50 -6.28
CA LEU A 34 15.02 0.79 -5.11
C LEU A 34 14.05 -0.31 -4.65
N MET A 35 12.75 -0.02 -4.60
CA MET A 35 11.71 -0.97 -4.18
C MET A 35 11.58 -2.17 -5.13
N GLU A 36 11.87 -2.00 -6.42
CA GLU A 36 11.86 -3.09 -7.40
C GLU A 36 12.83 -4.23 -7.03
N GLN A 37 13.90 -3.93 -6.29
CA GLN A 37 14.92 -4.89 -5.87
C GLN A 37 14.60 -5.59 -4.55
N LEU A 38 13.57 -5.15 -3.82
CA LEU A 38 13.26 -5.68 -2.49
C LEU A 38 12.86 -7.16 -2.56
N THR A 39 13.45 -7.93 -1.65
CA THR A 39 13.11 -9.34 -1.40
C THR A 39 12.53 -9.51 0.00
N LEU A 40 12.00 -10.71 0.31
CA LEU A 40 11.56 -11.05 1.66
C LEU A 40 12.70 -10.92 2.69
N ALA A 41 13.92 -11.29 2.30
CA ALA A 41 15.10 -11.19 3.16
C ALA A 41 15.47 -9.73 3.51
N ASP A 42 15.28 -8.80 2.57
CA ASP A 42 15.49 -7.36 2.83
C ASP A 42 14.52 -6.81 3.87
N LEU A 43 13.31 -7.37 3.92
CA LEU A 43 12.27 -7.05 4.89
C LEU A 43 12.37 -7.89 6.18
N ASN A 44 13.38 -8.77 6.28
CA ASN A 44 13.56 -9.71 7.38
C ASN A 44 12.31 -10.59 7.63
N LEU A 45 11.63 -10.99 6.54
CA LEU A 45 10.48 -11.88 6.57
C LEU A 45 10.91 -13.31 6.24
N ASP A 46 10.42 -14.27 7.02
CA ASP A 46 10.61 -15.70 6.76
C ASP A 46 9.91 -16.07 5.45
N PRO A 47 10.57 -16.75 4.49
CA PRO A 47 9.91 -17.29 3.29
C PRO A 47 8.67 -18.14 3.58
N ALA A 48 8.53 -18.72 4.78
CA ALA A 48 7.31 -19.42 5.19
C ALA A 48 6.05 -18.53 5.16
N VAL A 49 6.17 -17.21 5.28
CA VAL A 49 5.01 -16.28 5.28
C VAL A 49 4.21 -16.29 3.98
N VAL A 50 4.79 -16.80 2.89
CA VAL A 50 4.11 -16.89 1.58
C VAL A 50 3.56 -18.28 1.28
N THR A 51 3.68 -19.22 2.22
CA THR A 51 3.17 -20.57 2.04
C THR A 51 1.72 -20.68 2.54
N PRO A 52 0.91 -21.62 2.00
CA PRO A 52 -0.47 -21.81 2.42
C PRO A 52 -0.63 -22.06 3.93
N GLU A 53 0.35 -22.72 4.55
CA GLU A 53 0.37 -23.02 5.99
C GLU A 53 0.35 -21.76 6.86
N THR A 54 0.76 -20.60 6.31
CA THR A 54 0.64 -19.31 6.98
C THR A 54 -0.81 -19.00 7.37
N PHE A 55 -1.79 -19.51 6.64
CA PHE A 55 -3.22 -19.26 6.89
C PHE A 55 -3.94 -20.42 7.57
N GLU A 56 -3.19 -21.39 8.11
CA GLU A 56 -3.75 -22.47 8.92
C GLU A 56 -3.82 -22.10 10.42
N PRO A 57 -4.83 -22.59 11.16
CA PRO A 57 -6.03 -23.26 10.65
C PRO A 57 -6.94 -22.30 9.87
N ALA A 58 -7.86 -22.81 9.05
CA ALA A 58 -8.77 -22.03 8.20
C ALA A 58 -9.56 -20.87 8.88
N THR A 59 -9.64 -20.86 10.22
CA THR A 59 -10.23 -19.76 11.02
C THR A 59 -9.33 -18.53 11.13
N LYS A 60 -8.06 -18.62 10.72
CA LYS A 60 -7.11 -17.50 10.74
C LYS A 60 -7.55 -16.41 9.76
N ALA A 61 -7.30 -15.16 10.14
CA ALA A 61 -7.63 -14.00 9.31
C ALA A 61 -6.96 -14.11 7.93
N PRO A 62 -7.66 -13.80 6.83
CA PRO A 62 -7.15 -13.98 5.47
C PRO A 62 -6.14 -12.90 5.05
N CYS A 63 -5.84 -11.94 5.93
CA CYS A 63 -4.91 -10.86 5.71
C CYS A 63 -4.16 -10.59 7.03
N THR A 64 -2.83 -10.59 6.96
CA THR A 64 -1.97 -10.16 8.08
C THR A 64 -1.35 -8.82 7.73
N PHE A 65 -1.44 -7.87 8.66
CA PHE A 65 -0.77 -6.58 8.58
C PHE A 65 0.52 -6.62 9.40
N ILE A 66 1.63 -6.24 8.79
CA ILE A 66 2.93 -6.13 9.44
C ILE A 66 3.34 -4.66 9.35
N ASP A 67 3.37 -4.01 10.51
CA ASP A 67 3.89 -2.65 10.64
C ASP A 67 5.43 -2.66 10.56
N ILE A 68 5.99 -1.77 9.74
CA ILE A 68 7.44 -1.58 9.63
C ILE A 68 7.85 -0.23 10.22
N TYR A 69 7.11 0.82 9.87
CA TYR A 69 7.40 2.18 10.30
C TYR A 69 6.18 3.06 10.15
N ASP A 70 5.94 3.92 11.14
CA ASP A 70 4.86 4.90 11.16
C ASP A 70 5.39 6.25 11.66
N SER A 71 4.97 7.31 11.00
CA SER A 71 5.32 8.70 11.32
C SER A 71 4.34 9.66 10.64
N ASP A 72 4.35 10.93 11.06
CA ASP A 72 3.54 11.98 10.44
C ASP A 72 3.85 12.21 8.95
N ALA A 73 5.04 11.83 8.49
CA ALA A 73 5.49 12.07 7.10
C ALA A 73 5.16 10.90 6.17
N PHE A 74 5.39 9.67 6.62
CA PHE A 74 5.11 8.47 5.84
C PHE A 74 5.02 7.20 6.71
N THR A 75 4.34 6.21 6.15
CA THR A 75 4.19 4.86 6.70
C THR A 75 4.82 3.83 5.77
N MET A 76 5.37 2.76 6.33
CA MET A 76 5.78 1.54 5.61
C MET A 76 5.13 0.33 6.27
N SER A 77 4.51 -0.53 5.47
CA SER A 77 3.86 -1.73 5.97
C SER A 77 3.87 -2.85 4.93
N VAL A 78 3.66 -4.08 5.39
CA VAL A 78 3.52 -5.27 4.53
C VAL A 78 2.18 -5.93 4.80
N PHE A 79 1.50 -6.31 3.74
CA PHE A 79 0.29 -7.11 3.79
C PHE A 79 0.60 -8.51 3.26
N VAL A 80 0.29 -9.53 4.07
CA VAL A 80 0.35 -10.93 3.67
C VAL A 80 -1.07 -11.42 3.45
N LEU A 81 -1.39 -11.80 2.22
CA LEU A 81 -2.74 -12.12 1.79
C LEU A 81 -2.88 -13.62 1.55
N ARG A 82 -3.99 -14.20 2.02
CA ARG A 82 -4.36 -15.58 1.69
C ARG A 82 -4.69 -15.67 0.20
N GLU A 83 -4.42 -16.83 -0.39
CA GLU A 83 -4.86 -17.10 -1.75
C GLU A 83 -6.37 -16.85 -1.91
N ASN A 84 -6.76 -16.23 -3.03
CA ASN A 84 -8.12 -15.82 -3.35
C ASN A 84 -8.78 -14.79 -2.40
N TYR A 85 -8.05 -14.26 -1.41
CA TYR A 85 -8.54 -13.12 -0.63
C TYR A 85 -8.56 -11.85 -1.49
N THR A 86 -9.66 -11.10 -1.40
CA THR A 86 -9.80 -9.78 -2.03
C THR A 86 -9.87 -8.72 -0.95
N MET A 87 -8.91 -7.80 -0.96
CA MET A 87 -9.03 -6.61 -0.13
C MET A 87 -10.17 -5.74 -0.70
N PRO A 88 -11.14 -5.30 0.12
CA PRO A 88 -12.25 -4.48 -0.35
C PRO A 88 -11.75 -3.20 -1.02
N LEU A 89 -12.53 -2.68 -1.98
CA LEU A 89 -12.27 -1.38 -2.59
C LEU A 89 -12.25 -0.30 -1.50
N HIS A 90 -11.23 0.54 -1.52
CA HIS A 90 -11.05 1.68 -0.62
C HIS A 90 -10.27 2.78 -1.33
N ASP A 91 -10.34 4.00 -0.80
CA ASP A 91 -9.61 5.17 -1.28
C ASP A 91 -8.40 5.49 -0.40
N HIS A 92 -7.62 6.47 -0.83
CA HIS A 92 -6.47 7.01 -0.09
C HIS A 92 -6.47 8.54 -0.15
N PRO A 93 -7.34 9.22 0.61
CA PRO A 93 -7.53 10.66 0.50
C PRO A 93 -6.26 11.46 0.82
N ARG A 94 -5.81 12.28 -0.15
CA ARG A 94 -4.62 13.15 -0.01
C ARG A 94 -3.31 12.39 0.25
N MET A 95 -3.23 11.13 -0.14
CA MET A 95 -2.03 10.31 0.04
C MET A 95 -1.36 10.04 -1.30
N ASN A 96 -0.03 9.97 -1.29
CA ASN A 96 0.78 9.44 -2.38
C ASN A 96 1.52 8.20 -1.87
N GLY A 97 1.69 7.18 -2.69
CA GLY A 97 2.32 5.93 -2.24
C GLY A 97 2.83 5.07 -3.38
N LEU A 98 3.60 4.05 -3.01
CA LEU A 98 4.05 3.00 -3.90
C LEU A 98 3.69 1.64 -3.30
N LEU A 99 3.21 0.73 -4.14
CA LEU A 99 2.91 -0.64 -3.78
C LEU A 99 3.81 -1.58 -4.59
N LYS A 100 4.45 -2.54 -3.92
CA LYS A 100 5.27 -3.59 -4.55
C LYS A 100 4.84 -4.96 -4.04
N VAL A 101 4.54 -5.86 -4.96
CA VAL A 101 4.41 -7.30 -4.66
C VAL A 101 5.81 -7.87 -4.46
N VAL A 102 6.18 -8.22 -3.24
CA VAL A 102 7.51 -8.77 -2.94
C VAL A 102 7.59 -10.26 -3.29
N ALA A 103 6.49 -10.99 -3.12
CA ALA A 103 6.37 -12.40 -3.47
C ALA A 103 4.94 -12.75 -3.86
N GLY A 104 4.77 -13.75 -4.73
CA GLY A 104 3.48 -14.15 -5.28
C GLY A 104 2.97 -13.21 -6.39
N SER A 105 1.65 -13.17 -6.57
CA SER A 105 0.98 -12.32 -7.56
C SER A 105 -0.36 -11.84 -7.03
N VAL A 106 -0.77 -10.65 -7.46
CA VAL A 106 -2.08 -10.08 -7.14
C VAL A 106 -2.68 -9.47 -8.40
N ARG A 107 -4.01 -9.52 -8.52
CA ARG A 107 -4.74 -8.74 -9.51
C ARG A 107 -5.11 -7.40 -8.88
N ILE A 108 -4.66 -6.31 -9.49
CA ILE A 108 -4.97 -4.95 -9.06
C ILE A 108 -6.06 -4.38 -9.97
N GLN A 109 -7.10 -3.81 -9.37
CA GLN A 109 -8.09 -2.99 -10.04
C GLN A 109 -8.17 -1.68 -9.27
N SER A 110 -7.91 -0.57 -9.96
CA SER A 110 -7.91 0.77 -9.40
C SER A 110 -8.96 1.61 -10.09
N PHE A 111 -9.48 2.61 -9.40
CA PHE A 111 -10.46 3.52 -9.94
C PHE A 111 -10.03 4.96 -9.71
N SER A 112 -10.40 5.86 -10.62
CA SER A 112 -10.24 7.30 -10.44
C SER A 112 -11.60 7.99 -10.51
N GLU A 113 -11.85 8.92 -9.60
CA GLU A 113 -13.08 9.72 -9.61
C GLU A 113 -13.09 10.62 -10.86
N ILE A 114 -14.20 10.62 -11.62
CA ILE A 114 -14.42 11.48 -12.79
C ILE A 114 -15.39 12.62 -12.45
N ASP A 115 -16.41 12.33 -11.65
CA ASP A 115 -17.43 13.30 -11.22
C ASP A 115 -17.88 12.91 -9.81
N ARG A 116 -18.12 13.92 -8.97
CA ARG A 116 -18.56 13.76 -7.59
C ARG A 116 -19.86 14.51 -7.39
N ARG A 117 -20.92 13.77 -7.04
CA ARG A 117 -22.21 14.34 -6.68
C ARG A 117 -22.50 14.05 -5.22
N GLU A 118 -22.70 15.13 -4.48
CA GLU A 118 -23.14 15.10 -3.09
C GLU A 118 -24.63 15.38 -3.10
N GLU A 119 -25.43 14.37 -2.74
CA GLU A 119 -26.88 14.50 -2.61
C GLU A 119 -27.24 14.37 -1.13
N GLN A 120 -28.09 15.28 -0.65
CA GLN A 120 -28.70 15.17 0.67
C GLN A 120 -30.08 14.55 0.51
N ASP A 121 -30.27 13.38 1.12
CA ASP A 121 -31.57 12.76 1.22
C ASP A 121 -32.51 13.63 2.07
N ALA A 122 -33.81 13.45 1.87
CA ALA A 122 -34.85 14.22 2.57
C ALA A 122 -34.82 14.06 4.11
N ASP A 123 -34.13 13.05 4.65
CA ASP A 123 -33.94 12.85 6.09
C ASP A 123 -32.64 13.46 6.65
N GLY A 124 -31.81 14.06 5.79
CA GLY A 124 -30.50 14.63 6.14
C GLY A 124 -29.32 13.67 5.97
N THR A 125 -29.53 12.43 5.50
CA THR A 125 -28.44 11.51 5.16
C THR A 125 -27.69 11.99 3.91
N GLU A 126 -26.37 12.15 4.02
CA GLU A 126 -25.52 12.45 2.87
C GLU A 126 -25.20 11.18 2.10
N GLN A 127 -25.69 11.08 0.86
CA GLN A 127 -25.26 10.03 -0.07
C GLN A 127 -24.22 10.58 -1.04
N ARG A 128 -23.11 9.85 -1.14
CA ARG A 128 -22.01 10.18 -2.04
C ARG A 128 -22.06 9.28 -3.26
N HIS A 129 -22.39 9.87 -4.40
CA HIS A 129 -22.33 9.20 -5.69
C HIS A 129 -21.03 9.61 -6.40
N VAL A 130 -20.16 8.63 -6.63
CA VAL A 130 -18.88 8.84 -7.30
C VAL A 130 -18.89 8.09 -8.61
N LEU A 131 -18.79 8.84 -9.72
CA LEU A 131 -18.57 8.24 -11.02
C LEU A 131 -17.08 7.87 -11.12
N VAL A 132 -16.80 6.62 -11.42
CA VAL A 132 -15.42 6.10 -11.44
C VAL A 132 -15.03 5.59 -12.82
N ASN A 133 -13.77 5.81 -13.20
CA ASN A 133 -13.14 5.13 -14.33
C ASN A 133 -12.40 3.89 -13.84
N VAL A 134 -12.34 2.83 -14.66
CA VAL A 134 -11.52 1.62 -14.42
C VAL A 134 -10.17 1.76 -15.11
#